data_AF-A0A2K0U1J9-F1
#
_entry.id   AF-A0A2K0U1J9-F1
#
_cell.length_a   1.000
_cell.length_b   1.000
_cell.length_c   1.000
_cell.angle_alpha   90.00
_cell.angle_beta   90.00
_cell.angle_gamma   90.00
#
_symmetry.space_group_name_H-M   'P 1'
#
loop_
_entity.id
_entity.type
_entity.pdbx_description
1 polymer ?
#
loop_
_entity_poly.entity_id
_entity_poly.type
_entity_poly.pdbx_seq_one_letter_code
_entity_poly.pdbx_strand_id
1 'polypeptide(L)'
;MNRMAVFDQEFNIIPGAIEASNQENEVQIAKVAWLSRKVNPKSYGSMVVYLTKSTDAKRLLQEHYFLVAGESAYTSVFEQTTGP
;
A
#
# COMPACT_ATOMS: atom_id res chain seq x y z
N MET A 1 -4.34 -6.09 4.15
CA MET A 1 -2.89 -5.94 4.36
C MET A 1 -2.62 -5.65 5.84
N ASN A 2 -1.59 -6.26 6.41
CA ASN A 2 -1.14 -6.01 7.79
C ASN A 2 -0.44 -4.65 7.88
N ARG A 3 -1.04 -3.72 8.64
CA ARG A 3 -0.52 -2.35 8.79
C ARG A 3 0.94 -2.33 9.22
N MET A 4 1.31 -3.22 10.16
CA MET A 4 2.64 -3.25 10.76
C MET A 4 3.74 -3.75 9.82
N ALA A 5 3.41 -4.16 8.60
CA ALA A 5 4.39 -4.47 7.57
C ALA A 5 4.95 -3.21 6.87
N VAL A 6 4.21 -2.09 6.91
CA VAL A 6 4.59 -0.84 6.23
C VAL A 6 4.64 0.34 7.20
N PHE A 7 3.75 0.37 8.20
CA PHE A 7 3.57 1.49 9.10
C PHE A 7 3.78 1.08 10.57
N ASP A 8 4.51 1.90 11.33
CA ASP A 8 4.68 1.71 12.77
C ASP A 8 3.41 2.09 13.58
N GLN A 9 3.50 2.10 14.91
CA GLN A 9 2.37 2.45 15.77
C GLN A 9 1.86 3.89 15.57
N GLU A 10 2.73 4.81 15.18
CA GLU A 10 2.44 6.23 14.96
C GLU A 10 2.07 6.54 13.50
N PHE A 11 2.02 5.51 12.64
CA PHE A 11 1.78 5.61 11.20
C PHE A 11 2.93 6.24 10.41
N ASN A 12 4.16 6.19 10.93
CA ASN A 12 5.34 6.45 10.12
C ASN A 12 5.68 5.21 9.31
N ILE A 13 6.30 5.42 8.15
CA ILE A 13 6.75 4.33 7.30
C ILE A 13 7.95 3.65 7.97
N ILE A 14 7.91 2.33 8.09
CA ILE A 14 9.01 1.52 8.64
C ILE A 14 10.22 1.62 7.70
N PRO A 15 11.44 1.86 8.21
CA PRO A 15 12.65 1.91 7.39
C PRO A 15 12.80 0.64 6.52
N GLY A 16 13.05 0.81 5.23
CA GLY A 16 13.20 -0.30 4.29
C GLY A 16 11.89 -0.87 3.73
N ALA A 17 10.72 -0.51 4.27
CA ALA A 17 9.45 -1.09 3.83
C ALA A 17 9.10 -0.72 2.38
N ILE A 18 9.45 0.49 1.94
CA ILE A 18 9.21 0.95 0.57
C ILE A 18 10.19 0.27 -0.39
N GLU A 19 11.45 0.15 -0.01
CA GLU A 19 12.49 -0.52 -0.78
C GLU A 19 12.14 -2.00 -0.99
N ALA A 20 11.73 -2.69 0.08
CA ALA A 20 11.26 -4.07 0.00
C ALA A 20 10.01 -4.18 -0.89
N SER A 21 9.02 -3.30 -0.72
CA SER A 21 7.81 -3.32 -1.56
C SER A 21 8.12 -3.05 -3.03
N ASN A 22 9.08 -2.17 -3.34
CA ASN A 22 9.55 -1.92 -4.70
C ASN A 22 10.18 -3.18 -5.31
N GLN A 23 11.03 -3.87 -4.55
CA GLN A 23 11.70 -5.09 -5.00
C GLN A 23 10.71 -6.25 -5.20
N GLU A 24 9.84 -6.49 -4.23
CA GLU A 24 8.86 -7.59 -4.27
C GLU A 24 7.89 -7.47 -5.44
N ASN A 25 7.53 -6.26 -5.84
CA ASN A 25 6.53 -6.02 -6.88
C ASN A 25 7.14 -5.59 -8.22
N GLU A 26 8.45 -5.38 -8.30
CA GLU A 26 9.15 -4.83 -9.46
C GLU A 26 8.53 -3.50 -9.93
N VAL A 27 8.38 -2.56 -9.00
CA VAL A 27 7.78 -1.23 -9.26
C VAL A 27 8.61 -0.10 -8.66
N GLN A 28 8.20 1.13 -8.97
CA GLN A 28 8.72 2.32 -8.30
C GLN A 28 7.59 3.10 -7.63
N ILE A 29 7.56 3.01 -6.30
CA ILE A 29 6.62 3.68 -5.41
C ILE A 29 7.06 5.13 -5.21
N ALA A 30 6.15 6.06 -5.46
CA ALA A 30 6.32 7.49 -5.17
C ALA A 30 5.89 7.83 -3.74
N LYS A 31 4.82 7.20 -3.25
CA LYS A 31 4.22 7.48 -1.94
C LYS A 31 3.31 6.32 -1.51
N VAL A 32 3.15 6.16 -0.20
CA VAL A 32 2.09 5.32 0.39
C VAL A 32 1.29 6.13 1.42
N ALA A 33 0.04 5.74 1.64
CA ALA A 33 -0.75 6.28 2.75
C ALA A 33 -1.77 5.25 3.26
N TRP A 34 -1.95 5.20 4.58
CA TRP A 34 -2.97 4.39 5.21
C TRP A 34 -4.36 5.05 5.09
N LEU A 35 -5.38 4.28 4.74
CA LEU A 35 -6.73 4.83 4.46
C LEU A 35 -7.68 4.79 5.65
N SER A 36 -7.46 3.91 6.64
CA SER A 36 -8.35 3.87 7.81
C SER A 36 -8.01 4.97 8.82
N ARG A 37 -8.98 5.28 9.70
CA ARG A 37 -8.79 6.27 10.76
C ARG A 37 -7.61 5.87 11.67
N LYS A 38 -6.84 6.86 12.11
CA LYS A 38 -5.74 6.68 13.05
C LYS A 38 -6.22 6.52 14.50
N VAL A 39 -7.43 7.02 14.82
CA VAL A 39 -8.07 6.82 16.12
C VAL A 39 -8.60 5.39 16.20
N ASN A 40 -8.08 4.61 17.16
CA ASN A 40 -8.30 3.16 17.29
C ASN A 40 -7.95 2.38 16.00
N PRO A 41 -6.65 2.31 15.67
CA PRO A 41 -6.20 1.84 14.36
C PRO A 41 -6.42 0.33 14.21
N LYS A 42 -6.98 -0.08 13.06
CA LYS A 42 -7.10 -1.50 12.71
C LYS A 42 -5.72 -2.09 12.43
N SER A 43 -5.49 -3.34 12.86
CA SER A 43 -4.29 -4.11 12.49
C SER A 43 -4.25 -4.44 11.00
N TYR A 44 -5.41 -4.65 10.39
CA TYR A 44 -5.56 -4.93 8.96
C TYR A 44 -6.45 -3.90 8.27
N GLY A 45 -6.10 -3.58 7.04
CA GLY A 45 -6.85 -2.60 6.27
C GLY A 45 -6.24 -2.34 4.89
N SER A 46 -6.67 -1.24 4.30
CA SER A 46 -6.25 -0.77 2.99
C SER A 46 -5.27 0.39 3.14
N MET A 47 -4.26 0.37 2.28
CA MET A 47 -3.43 1.54 1.98
C MET A 47 -3.63 1.91 0.51
N VAL A 48 -3.27 3.14 0.18
CA VAL A 48 -3.05 3.56 -1.21
C VAL A 48 -1.56 3.56 -1.48
N VAL A 49 -1.17 3.04 -2.65
CA VAL A 49 0.19 3.05 -3.17
C VAL A 49 0.19 3.87 -4.45
N TYR A 50 1.00 4.93 -4.47
CA TYR A 50 1.20 5.77 -5.65
C TYR A 50 2.45 5.30 -6.37
N LEU A 51 2.33 5.00 -7.67
CA LEU A 51 3.44 4.55 -8.50
C LEU A 51 3.85 5.65 -9.48
N THR A 52 5.13 5.69 -9.84
CA THR A 52 5.64 6.67 -10.80
C THR A 52 5.26 6.32 -12.25
N LYS A 53 4.99 5.04 -12.53
CA LYS A 53 4.66 4.53 -13.87
C LYS A 53 3.23 3.99 -13.92
N SER A 54 2.46 4.48 -14.90
CA SER A 54 1.09 4.01 -15.11
C SER A 54 1.02 2.57 -15.63
N THR A 55 2.06 2.09 -16.31
CA THR A 55 2.18 0.69 -16.76
C THR A 55 2.20 -0.28 -15.58
N ASP A 56 2.95 0.06 -14.53
CA ASP A 56 3.07 -0.77 -13.32
C ASP A 56 1.74 -0.80 -12.58
N ALA A 57 1.06 0.34 -12.47
CA ALA A 57 -0.28 0.41 -11.89
C ALA A 57 -1.29 -0.45 -12.66
N LYS A 58 -1.30 -0.38 -14.00
CA LYS A 58 -2.17 -1.21 -14.84
C LYS A 58 -1.90 -2.71 -14.65
N ARG A 59 -0.62 -3.11 -14.62
CA ARG A 59 -0.22 -4.50 -14.40
C ARG A 59 -0.72 -5.00 -13.04
N LEU A 60 -0.44 -4.27 -11.96
CA LEU A 60 -0.87 -4.67 -10.61
C LEU A 60 -2.40 -4.72 -10.45
N LEU A 61 -3.14 -3.89 -11.18
CA LEU A 61 -4.60 -3.95 -11.22
C LEU A 61 -5.13 -5.14 -12.02
N GLN A 62 -4.42 -5.59 -13.06
CA GLN A 62 -4.75 -6.79 -13.82
C GLN A 62 -4.41 -8.08 -13.05
N GLU A 63 -3.30 -8.07 -12.31
CA GLU A 63 -2.84 -9.20 -11.50
C GLU A 63 -3.65 -9.35 -10.20
N HIS A 64 -4.33 -8.29 -9.75
CA HIS A 64 -5.18 -8.26 -8.55
C HIS A 64 -4.45 -8.49 -7.21
N TYR A 65 -3.13 -8.39 -7.19
CA TYR A 65 -2.36 -8.46 -5.95
C TYR A 65 -1.21 -7.46 -5.89
N PHE A 66 -0.75 -7.22 -4.67
CA PHE A 66 0.45 -6.46 -4.32
C PHE A 66 1.11 -7.15 -3.13
N LEU A 67 2.41 -7.42 -3.23
CA LEU A 67 3.20 -8.06 -2.19
C LEU A 67 3.67 -7.03 -1.16
N VAL A 68 3.58 -7.40 0.11
CA VAL A 68 4.09 -6.62 1.24
C VAL A 68 4.67 -7.58 2.27
N ALA A 69 5.98 -7.56 2.44
CA ALA A 69 6.70 -8.41 3.41
C ALA A 69 6.39 -9.91 3.20
N GLY A 70 6.35 -10.34 1.93
CA GLY A 70 6.02 -11.71 1.53
C GLY A 70 4.54 -12.10 1.59
N GLU A 71 3.64 -11.22 2.07
CA GLU A 71 2.19 -11.45 2.06
C GLU A 71 1.54 -10.78 0.84
N SER A 72 0.55 -11.44 0.22
CA SER A 72 -0.24 -10.82 -0.85
C SER A 72 -1.42 -10.01 -0.30
N ALA A 73 -1.62 -8.82 -0.84
CA ALA A 73 -2.77 -7.97 -0.59
C ALA A 73 -3.54 -7.74 -1.90
N TYR A 74 -4.88 -7.71 -1.83
CA TYR A 74 -5.71 -7.45 -2.99
C TYR A 74 -5.59 -6.00 -3.47
N THR A 75 -5.51 -5.80 -4.79
CA THR A 75 -5.43 -4.48 -5.43
C THR A 75 -6.76 -4.10 -6.09
N SER A 76 -7.09 -2.81 -6.00
CA SER A 76 -8.21 -2.19 -6.70
C SER A 76 -7.85 -0.74 -7.02
N VAL A 77 -8.59 -0.13 -7.96
CA VAL A 77 -8.43 1.29 -8.27
C VAL A 77 -8.77 2.09 -7.01
N PHE A 78 -7.88 3.01 -6.62
CA PHE A 78 -8.17 3.91 -5.53
C PHE A 78 -9.21 4.94 -5.95
N GLU A 79 -10.36 4.93 -5.29
CA GLU A 79 -11.39 5.94 -5.43
C GLU A 79 -11.33 6.88 -4.23
N GLN A 80 -11.01 8.15 -4.48
CA GLN A 80 -11.08 9.16 -3.45
C GLN A 80 -12.56 9.38 -3.10
N THR A 81 -12.99 8.83 -1.98
CA THR A 81 -14.30 9.19 -1.42
C THR A 81 -14.21 10.59 -0.86
N THR A 82 -14.72 11.57 -1.59
CA THR A 82 -15.21 12.81 -0.97
C THR A 82 -16.40 12.40 -0.10
N GLY A 83 -16.23 12.48 1.22
CA GLY A 83 -17.33 12.20 2.15
C GLY A 83 -18.53 13.13 1.92
N PRO A 84 -19.67 12.88 2.59
CA PRO A 84 -20.78 13.84 2.60
C PRO A 84 -20.36 15.20 3.16
#